data_AF-A0A1M2V3C1-F1
#
_entry.id   AF-A0A1M2V3C1-F1
#
_cell.length_a   1.000
_cell.length_b   1.000
_cell.length_c   1.000
_cell.angle_alpha   90.00
_cell.angle_beta   90.00
_cell.angle_gamma   90.00
#
_symmetry.space_group_name_H-M   'P 1'
#
loop_
_entity.id
_entity.type
_entity.pdbx_description
1 polymer ?
#
loop_
_entity_poly.entity_id
_entity_poly.type
_entity_poly.pdbx_seq_one_letter_code
_entity_poly.pdbx_strand_id
1 'polypeptide(L)'
;MYGGPEAPTAFASVAELWSGMAPKLETLELHDVPFLPSNHFYSLSVLTLSWETCTRIDWALSDLLALLERASSLEHISLRGLPSDLHQRHSPISDASAPIALPHLQTLEIGDCSGPSCSVSLLRLIIAHLAVPARAYVRLYGLNARKLLGQLNLAPAIYLSEDARTRLTIEMSFTMLTLSLSDMGSMSSFCVELGTGGATKAALAQAITAFAHGSVALSVRELVVRSQRAWASWCDPVQLFALFPRVNMLELQDANLVSSAVDGLRPLTAEGEVVDVPCPELATLRLPFLGPELVQQLKSVSKDRASCGAPVLKAGHQEPQTLVDVAGGI
;
A
#
# COMPACT_ATOMS: atom_id res chain seq x y z
N MET A 1 45.38 -30.41 -31.37
CA MET A 1 44.55 -29.21 -31.20
C MET A 1 43.50 -29.55 -30.16
N TYR A 2 43.64 -29.04 -28.94
CA TYR A 2 42.65 -29.23 -27.88
C TYR A 2 41.53 -28.22 -28.12
N GLY A 3 40.33 -28.70 -28.42
CA GLY A 3 39.11 -27.90 -28.44
C GLY A 3 38.85 -27.41 -27.03
N GLY A 4 38.96 -26.09 -26.81
CA GLY A 4 38.53 -25.47 -25.58
C GLY A 4 37.02 -25.64 -25.39
N PRO A 5 36.53 -25.66 -24.15
CA PRO A 5 35.09 -25.74 -23.90
C PRO A 5 34.42 -24.50 -24.51
N GLU A 6 33.47 -24.73 -25.40
CA GLU A 6 32.57 -23.69 -25.88
C GLU A 6 31.95 -23.00 -24.66
N ALA A 7 32.10 -21.68 -24.59
CA ALA A 7 31.41 -20.88 -23.60
C ALA A 7 29.90 -21.19 -23.71
N PRO A 8 29.18 -21.37 -22.60
CA PRO A 8 27.75 -21.62 -22.65
C PRO A 8 27.10 -20.51 -23.49
N THR A 9 26.39 -20.92 -24.55
CA THR A 9 25.59 -20.04 -25.40
C THR A 9 24.76 -19.14 -24.53
N ALA A 10 24.93 -17.82 -24.68
CA ALA A 10 24.14 -16.83 -23.96
C ALA A 10 22.66 -17.14 -24.16
N PHE A 11 21.95 -17.41 -23.07
CA PHE A 11 20.50 -17.57 -23.13
C PHE A 11 19.91 -16.24 -23.63
N ALA A 12 18.99 -16.31 -24.59
CA ALA A 12 18.24 -15.13 -25.02
C ALA A 12 17.43 -14.60 -23.83
N SER A 13 17.56 -13.30 -23.52
CA SER A 13 16.85 -12.64 -22.41
C SER A 13 15.33 -12.64 -22.59
N VAL A 14 14.88 -12.80 -23.83
CA VAL A 14 13.48 -12.98 -24.23
C VAL A 14 13.40 -14.22 -25.13
N ALA A 15 12.51 -15.16 -24.80
CA ALA A 15 12.37 -16.42 -25.53
C ALA A 15 10.91 -16.80 -25.75
N GLU A 16 10.60 -17.45 -26.87
CA GLU A 16 9.25 -17.98 -27.11
C GLU A 16 9.11 -19.35 -26.41
N LEU A 17 8.21 -19.45 -25.44
CA LEU A 17 7.87 -20.70 -24.77
C LEU A 17 6.98 -21.56 -25.67
N TRP A 18 7.31 -22.84 -25.78
CA TRP A 18 6.52 -23.85 -26.50
C TRP A 18 6.12 -23.48 -27.93
N SER A 19 6.82 -22.53 -28.58
CA SER A 19 6.48 -22.05 -29.94
C SER A 19 5.00 -21.67 -30.11
N GLY A 20 4.38 -21.13 -29.06
CA GLY A 20 2.96 -20.74 -29.08
C GLY A 20 1.95 -21.91 -28.96
N MET A 21 2.40 -23.14 -28.70
CA MET A 21 1.56 -24.34 -28.63
C MET A 21 0.71 -24.47 -27.35
N ALA A 22 0.65 -23.43 -26.52
CA ALA A 22 -0.13 -23.40 -25.28
C ALA A 22 -1.21 -22.28 -25.25
N PRO A 23 -2.14 -22.23 -26.23
CA PRO A 23 -3.13 -21.15 -26.33
C PRO A 23 -4.16 -21.14 -25.20
N LYS A 24 -4.32 -22.26 -24.48
CA LYS A 24 -5.23 -22.43 -23.34
C LYS A 24 -4.52 -22.32 -21.99
N LEU A 25 -3.29 -21.81 -21.95
CA LEU A 25 -2.58 -21.61 -20.70
C LEU A 25 -3.29 -20.53 -19.89
N GLU A 26 -3.83 -20.90 -18.73
CA GLU A 26 -4.54 -20.01 -17.81
C GLU A 26 -3.61 -19.46 -16.71
N THR A 27 -2.63 -20.25 -16.29
CA THR A 27 -1.68 -19.90 -15.23
C THR A 27 -0.25 -20.05 -15.71
N LEU A 28 0.57 -19.03 -15.49
CA LEU A 28 2.01 -19.03 -15.76
C LEU A 28 2.76 -18.58 -14.51
N GLU A 29 3.60 -19.46 -14.00
CA GLU A 29 4.47 -19.18 -12.86
C GLU A 29 5.93 -19.38 -13.26
N LEU A 30 6.75 -18.35 -13.08
CA LEU A 30 8.19 -18.39 -13.36
C LEU A 30 8.95 -18.00 -12.10
N HIS A 31 9.75 -18.94 -11.59
CA HIS A 31 10.57 -18.76 -10.40
C HIS A 31 12.05 -18.81 -10.76
N ASP A 32 12.76 -17.74 -10.44
CA ASP A 32 14.21 -17.57 -10.69
C ASP A 32 14.61 -17.80 -12.17
N VAL A 33 13.69 -17.51 -13.09
CA VAL A 33 13.92 -17.68 -14.54
C VAL A 33 14.62 -16.44 -15.11
N PRO A 34 15.78 -16.56 -15.76
CA PRO A 34 16.58 -15.42 -16.20
C PRO A 34 16.03 -14.72 -17.47
N PHE A 35 14.95 -15.24 -18.06
CA PHE A 35 14.31 -14.74 -19.27
C PHE A 35 12.82 -14.48 -19.06
N LEU A 36 12.22 -13.66 -19.93
CA LEU A 36 10.77 -13.49 -20.02
C LEU A 36 10.22 -14.08 -21.33
N PRO A 37 9.01 -14.68 -21.29
CA PRO A 37 8.38 -15.19 -22.49
C PRO A 37 7.97 -14.07 -23.47
N SER A 38 8.17 -14.32 -24.77
CA SER A 38 7.68 -13.43 -25.83
C SER A 38 6.32 -13.83 -26.41
N ASN A 39 5.67 -14.86 -25.87
CA ASN A 39 4.41 -15.36 -26.40
C ASN A 39 3.26 -14.35 -26.23
N HIS A 40 2.21 -14.55 -27.02
CA HIS A 40 0.89 -13.98 -26.76
C HIS A 40 0.08 -14.99 -25.95
N PHE A 41 -0.46 -14.54 -24.82
CA PHE A 41 -1.18 -15.39 -23.89
C PHE A 41 -2.63 -14.94 -23.74
N TYR A 42 -3.46 -15.29 -24.73
CA TYR A 42 -4.86 -14.82 -24.79
C TYR A 42 -5.74 -15.33 -23.63
N SER A 43 -5.44 -16.52 -23.09
CA SER A 43 -6.25 -17.15 -22.02
C SER A 43 -5.63 -16.99 -20.63
N LEU A 44 -4.47 -16.33 -20.52
CA LEU A 44 -3.73 -16.26 -19.27
C LEU A 44 -4.42 -15.29 -18.30
N SER A 45 -4.90 -15.84 -17.19
CA SER A 45 -5.58 -15.13 -16.11
C SER A 45 -4.68 -14.92 -14.90
N VAL A 46 -3.67 -15.78 -14.69
CA VAL A 46 -2.75 -15.72 -13.54
C VAL A 46 -1.30 -15.68 -13.99
N LEU A 47 -0.57 -14.64 -13.59
CA LEU A 47 0.87 -14.49 -13.83
C LEU A 47 1.61 -14.29 -12.49
N THR A 48 2.48 -15.22 -12.15
CA THR A 48 3.38 -15.12 -11.00
C THR A 48 4.82 -15.13 -11.47
N LEU A 49 5.57 -14.08 -11.16
CA LEU A 49 6.99 -13.98 -11.46
C LEU A 49 7.76 -13.71 -10.17
N SER A 50 8.68 -14.61 -9.80
CA SER A 50 9.48 -14.51 -8.57
C SER A 50 10.97 -14.64 -8.85
N TRP A 51 11.80 -13.78 -8.23
CA TRP A 51 13.26 -13.82 -8.32
C TRP A 51 13.91 -13.66 -6.95
N GLU A 52 13.94 -14.74 -6.18
CA GLU A 52 14.49 -14.74 -4.81
C GLU A 52 15.99 -15.08 -4.78
N THR A 53 16.44 -15.95 -5.69
CA THR A 53 17.79 -16.50 -5.70
C THR A 53 18.59 -16.15 -6.95
N CYS A 54 17.91 -15.73 -8.02
CA CYS A 54 18.54 -15.41 -9.28
C CYS A 54 19.44 -14.17 -9.17
N THR A 55 20.75 -14.36 -9.38
CA THR A 55 21.74 -13.27 -9.29
C THR A 55 21.78 -12.39 -10.53
N ARG A 56 21.16 -12.81 -11.64
CA ARG A 56 21.23 -12.10 -12.92
C ARG A 56 19.94 -12.20 -13.72
N ILE A 57 19.36 -11.03 -13.96
CA ILE A 57 18.23 -10.81 -14.88
C ILE A 57 18.78 -10.01 -16.06
N ASP A 58 18.67 -10.56 -17.27
CA ASP A 58 19.18 -9.92 -18.49
C ASP A 58 18.08 -9.20 -19.30
N TRP A 59 16.83 -9.23 -18.83
CA TRP A 59 15.69 -8.51 -19.39
C TRP A 59 15.46 -7.15 -18.69
N ALA A 60 14.77 -6.23 -19.35
CA ALA A 60 14.48 -4.86 -18.89
C ALA A 60 13.00 -4.68 -18.51
N LEU A 61 12.69 -3.59 -17.79
CA LEU A 61 11.30 -3.27 -17.45
C LEU A 61 10.37 -3.21 -18.68
N SER A 62 10.86 -2.76 -19.85
CA SER A 62 10.09 -2.77 -21.10
C SER A 62 9.67 -4.17 -21.56
N ASP A 63 10.48 -5.20 -21.30
CA ASP A 63 10.16 -6.58 -21.67
C ASP A 63 9.02 -7.13 -20.80
N LEU A 64 9.02 -6.77 -19.51
CA LEU A 64 7.92 -7.08 -18.60
C LEU A 64 6.63 -6.38 -19.03
N LEU A 65 6.71 -5.08 -19.34
CA LEU A 65 5.55 -4.32 -19.84
C LEU A 65 4.99 -4.93 -21.13
N ALA A 66 5.86 -5.32 -22.07
CA ALA A 66 5.44 -6.00 -23.29
C ALA A 66 4.78 -7.37 -23.02
N LEU A 67 5.24 -8.13 -22.02
CA LEU A 67 4.57 -9.36 -21.60
C LEU A 67 3.15 -9.07 -21.08
N LEU A 68 2.99 -8.06 -20.23
CA LEU A 68 1.69 -7.67 -19.68
C LEU A 68 0.72 -7.19 -20.77
N GLU A 69 1.21 -6.43 -21.75
CA GLU A 69 0.40 -5.97 -22.90
C GLU A 69 -0.12 -7.14 -23.75
N ARG A 70 0.65 -8.24 -23.86
CA ARG A 70 0.29 -9.44 -24.62
C ARG A 70 -0.60 -10.43 -23.86
N ALA A 71 -1.00 -10.09 -22.64
CA ALA A 71 -1.80 -10.92 -21.75
C ALA A 71 -3.00 -10.10 -21.20
N SER A 72 -3.92 -9.72 -22.08
CA SER A 72 -5.04 -8.82 -21.75
C SER A 72 -6.10 -9.44 -20.82
N SER A 73 -6.14 -10.77 -20.69
CA SER A 73 -7.07 -11.52 -19.84
C SER A 73 -6.60 -11.66 -18.39
N LEU A 74 -5.47 -11.03 -18.02
CA LEU A 74 -4.90 -11.15 -16.68
C LEU A 74 -5.86 -10.62 -15.61
N GLU A 75 -6.15 -11.48 -14.64
CA GLU A 75 -6.92 -11.18 -13.45
C GLU A 75 -6.01 -11.04 -12.23
N HIS A 76 -4.92 -11.80 -12.18
CA HIS A 76 -3.99 -11.87 -11.05
C HIS A 76 -2.54 -11.73 -11.53
N ILE A 77 -1.84 -10.75 -10.98
CA ILE A 77 -0.42 -10.51 -11.26
C ILE A 77 0.33 -10.44 -9.93
N SER A 78 1.36 -11.28 -9.76
CA SER A 78 2.27 -11.23 -8.62
C SER A 78 3.72 -11.13 -9.09
N LEU A 79 4.40 -10.05 -8.70
CA LEU A 79 5.77 -9.74 -9.07
C LEU A 79 6.64 -9.64 -7.81
N ARG A 80 7.56 -10.59 -7.62
CA ARG A 80 8.34 -10.74 -6.38
C ARG A 80 9.83 -10.74 -6.69
N GLY A 81 10.65 -10.12 -5.84
CA GLY A 81 12.11 -10.25 -5.97
C GLY A 81 12.76 -9.38 -7.05
N LEU A 82 11.99 -8.53 -7.75
CA LEU A 82 12.50 -7.71 -8.86
C LEU A 82 13.71 -6.85 -8.44
N PRO A 83 14.77 -6.74 -9.26
CA PRO A 83 15.88 -5.83 -8.98
C PRO A 83 15.39 -4.39 -8.89
N SER A 84 15.67 -3.70 -7.79
CA SER A 84 15.27 -2.31 -7.54
C SER A 84 15.77 -1.30 -8.59
N ASP A 85 16.83 -1.66 -9.33
CA ASP A 85 17.43 -0.89 -10.42
C ASP A 85 16.95 -1.30 -11.82
N LEU A 86 15.97 -2.22 -11.94
CA LEU A 86 15.49 -2.76 -13.22
C LEU A 86 15.05 -1.67 -14.21
N HIS A 87 14.47 -0.58 -13.71
CA HIS A 87 14.05 0.58 -14.50
C HIS A 87 15.21 1.37 -15.13
N GLN A 88 16.44 1.15 -14.70
CA GLN A 88 17.64 1.82 -15.21
C GLN A 88 18.30 1.04 -16.35
N ARG A 89 17.89 -0.22 -16.55
CA ARG A 89 18.44 -1.09 -17.59
C ARG A 89 17.83 -0.71 -18.94
N HIS A 90 18.69 -0.48 -19.93
CA HIS A 90 18.36 -0.29 -21.35
C HIS A 90 17.65 1.02 -21.80
N SER A 91 17.85 2.16 -21.11
CA SER A 91 17.47 3.53 -21.58
C SER A 91 15.97 3.79 -21.77
N PRO A 92 15.50 5.06 -21.77
CA PRO A 92 14.32 5.44 -21.02
C PRO A 92 13.06 4.90 -21.68
N ILE A 93 12.22 4.25 -20.88
CA ILE A 93 10.81 4.11 -21.22
C ILE A 93 10.33 5.55 -21.46
N SER A 94 9.90 5.84 -22.68
CA SER A 94 9.32 7.14 -22.96
C SER A 94 8.06 7.26 -22.11
N ASP A 95 8.02 8.24 -21.20
CA ASP A 95 6.86 8.59 -20.38
C ASP A 95 5.59 8.90 -21.22
N ALA A 96 5.68 8.86 -22.56
CA ALA A 96 4.62 9.10 -23.52
C ALA A 96 3.89 7.83 -24.01
N SER A 97 4.24 6.62 -23.55
CA SER A 97 3.44 5.43 -23.91
C SER A 97 2.09 5.43 -23.20
N ALA A 98 1.04 5.04 -23.93
CA ALA A 98 -0.28 4.86 -23.33
C ALA A 98 -0.21 3.78 -22.24
N PRO A 99 -0.90 3.96 -21.09
CA PRO A 99 -0.96 2.92 -20.07
C PRO A 99 -1.52 1.61 -20.62
N ILE A 100 -0.95 0.49 -20.19
CA ILE A 100 -1.40 -0.86 -20.56
C ILE A 100 -2.75 -1.11 -19.90
N ALA A 101 -3.76 -1.36 -20.73
CA ALA A 101 -5.10 -1.68 -20.26
C ALA A 101 -5.19 -3.14 -19.80
N LEU A 102 -5.48 -3.34 -18.51
CA LEU A 102 -5.74 -4.65 -17.92
C LEU A 102 -7.17 -4.68 -17.35
N PRO A 103 -8.20 -4.75 -18.21
CA PRO A 103 -9.60 -4.54 -17.80
C PRO A 103 -10.14 -5.59 -16.84
N HIS A 104 -9.54 -6.78 -16.83
CA HIS A 104 -9.93 -7.90 -15.98
C HIS A 104 -9.14 -7.99 -14.68
N LEU A 105 -8.16 -7.11 -14.47
CA LEU A 105 -7.26 -7.17 -13.31
C LEU A 105 -8.04 -6.99 -12.01
N GLN A 106 -7.97 -8.03 -11.17
CA GLN A 106 -8.56 -8.07 -9.84
C GLN A 106 -7.49 -7.92 -8.77
N THR A 107 -6.29 -8.49 -8.98
CA THR A 107 -5.22 -8.52 -7.99
C THR A 107 -3.88 -8.15 -8.62
N LEU A 108 -3.21 -7.15 -8.06
CA LEU A 108 -1.83 -6.76 -8.38
C LEU A 108 -0.97 -6.75 -7.12
N GLU A 109 -0.05 -7.69 -7.02
CA GLU A 109 0.94 -7.74 -5.95
C GLU A 109 2.34 -7.44 -6.50
N ILE A 110 3.05 -6.50 -5.88
CA ILE A 110 4.45 -6.23 -6.23
C ILE A 110 5.25 -6.03 -4.95
N GLY A 111 6.28 -6.84 -4.73
CA GLY A 111 7.05 -6.72 -3.50
C GLY A 111 8.37 -7.44 -3.46
N ASP A 112 9.01 -7.33 -2.29
CA ASP A 112 10.31 -7.94 -1.98
C ASP A 112 11.39 -7.65 -3.04
N CYS A 113 11.38 -6.44 -3.60
CA CYS A 113 12.38 -6.06 -4.60
C CYS A 113 13.80 -6.18 -4.04
N SER A 114 14.69 -6.80 -4.81
CA SER A 114 16.07 -7.06 -4.43
C SER A 114 17.00 -5.89 -4.75
N GLY A 115 18.18 -5.86 -4.13
CA GLY A 115 19.24 -4.91 -4.45
C GLY A 115 19.40 -3.71 -3.50
N PRO A 116 20.44 -2.88 -3.73
CA PRO A 116 20.84 -1.84 -2.79
C PRO A 116 19.93 -0.61 -2.83
N SER A 117 19.28 -0.35 -3.96
CA SER A 117 18.48 0.85 -4.21
C SER A 117 17.12 0.82 -3.48
N CYS A 118 16.43 1.96 -3.47
CA CYS A 118 15.03 2.03 -3.03
C CYS A 118 14.13 1.58 -4.19
N SER A 119 13.26 0.61 -3.96
CA SER A 119 12.38 0.05 -5.00
C SER A 119 11.19 0.96 -5.35
N VAL A 120 10.94 2.02 -4.60
CA VAL A 120 9.79 2.92 -4.81
C VAL A 120 9.74 3.48 -6.24
N SER A 121 10.88 3.89 -6.81
CA SER A 121 10.92 4.40 -8.18
C SER A 121 10.49 3.35 -9.20
N LEU A 122 10.92 2.10 -9.03
CA LEU A 122 10.51 0.99 -9.88
C LEU A 122 9.00 0.72 -9.74
N LEU A 123 8.50 0.61 -8.50
CA LEU A 123 7.09 0.37 -8.25
C LEU A 123 6.21 1.47 -8.84
N ARG A 124 6.62 2.73 -8.68
CA ARG A 124 5.91 3.88 -9.24
C ARG A 124 5.88 3.82 -10.76
N LEU A 125 6.98 3.46 -11.42
CA LEU A 125 7.04 3.31 -12.86
C LEU A 125 6.13 2.17 -13.35
N ILE A 126 6.16 1.01 -12.68
CA ILE A 126 5.26 -0.11 -13.02
C ILE A 126 3.81 0.35 -12.91
N ILE A 127 3.40 0.94 -11.78
CA ILE A 127 2.02 1.39 -11.58
C ILE A 127 1.62 2.47 -12.59
N ALA A 128 2.52 3.41 -12.91
CA ALA A 128 2.22 4.48 -13.86
C ALA A 128 1.96 3.97 -15.29
N HIS A 129 2.54 2.83 -15.67
CA HIS A 129 2.31 2.20 -16.97
C HIS A 129 1.12 1.22 -16.99
N LEU A 130 0.43 1.00 -15.87
CA LEU A 130 -0.74 0.13 -15.81
C LEU A 130 -2.01 0.96 -15.63
N ALA A 131 -2.99 0.78 -16.51
CA ALA A 131 -4.35 1.24 -16.27
C ALA A 131 -5.07 0.24 -15.35
N VAL A 132 -4.83 0.39 -14.04
CA VAL A 132 -5.42 -0.46 -13.01
C VAL A 132 -6.92 -0.17 -12.86
N PRO A 133 -7.80 -1.18 -12.95
CA PRO A 133 -9.24 -1.00 -12.73
C PRO A 133 -9.55 -0.48 -11.33
N ALA A 134 -10.58 0.36 -11.21
CA ALA A 134 -11.03 0.93 -9.93
C ALA A 134 -11.47 -0.10 -8.87
N ARG A 135 -11.70 -1.36 -9.28
CA ARG A 135 -12.13 -2.47 -8.43
C ARG A 135 -10.98 -3.41 -8.02
N ALA A 136 -9.75 -3.13 -8.46
CA ALA A 136 -8.62 -4.00 -8.19
C ALA A 136 -8.12 -3.87 -6.75
N TYR A 137 -7.66 -4.98 -6.22
CA TYR A 137 -6.80 -5.08 -5.04
C TYR A 137 -5.35 -4.88 -5.46
N VAL A 138 -4.67 -3.89 -4.88
CA VAL A 138 -3.25 -3.62 -5.13
C VAL A 138 -2.49 -3.72 -3.82
N ARG A 139 -1.42 -4.51 -3.80
CA ARG A 139 -0.55 -4.69 -2.63
C ARG A 139 0.90 -4.48 -3.00
N LEU A 140 1.53 -3.55 -2.28
CA LEU A 140 2.95 -3.26 -2.39
C LEU A 140 3.63 -3.63 -1.08
N TYR A 141 4.59 -4.54 -1.11
CA TYR A 141 5.18 -5.09 0.12
C TYR A 141 6.69 -5.27 0.04
N GLY A 142 7.32 -5.62 1.17
CA GLY A 142 8.79 -5.73 1.26
C GLY A 142 9.52 -4.38 1.15
N LEU A 143 8.80 -3.26 1.28
CA LEU A 143 9.39 -1.93 1.24
C LEU A 143 10.08 -1.62 2.55
N ASN A 144 11.14 -0.80 2.52
CA ASN A 144 11.85 -0.43 3.74
C ASN A 144 11.61 1.03 4.10
N ALA A 145 10.93 1.28 5.22
CA ALA A 145 10.58 2.62 5.70
C ALA A 145 11.76 3.57 5.78
N ARG A 146 12.96 3.08 6.13
CA ARG A 146 14.17 3.92 6.25
C ARG A 146 14.64 4.50 4.91
N LYS A 147 14.26 3.87 3.79
CA LYS A 147 14.63 4.29 2.42
C LYS A 147 13.55 5.18 1.78
N LEU A 148 12.40 5.39 2.44
CA LEU A 148 11.27 6.16 1.94
C LEU A 148 11.45 7.65 2.29
N LEU A 149 12.44 8.32 1.71
CA LEU A 149 12.72 9.75 1.95
C LEU A 149 11.70 10.66 1.23
N GLY A 150 10.41 10.53 1.53
CA GLY A 150 9.35 11.36 0.94
C GLY A 150 8.98 11.01 -0.52
N GLN A 151 9.42 9.85 -1.00
CA GLN A 151 9.17 9.39 -2.38
C GLN A 151 7.85 8.64 -2.56
N LEU A 152 7.08 8.47 -1.49
CA LEU A 152 5.81 7.73 -1.49
C LEU A 152 4.69 8.60 -2.06
N ASN A 153 4.87 9.11 -3.27
CA ASN A 153 3.77 9.63 -4.08
C ASN A 153 3.26 8.48 -4.97
N LEU A 154 2.80 7.42 -4.32
CA LEU A 154 2.00 6.39 -4.93
C LEU A 154 0.56 6.88 -4.83
N ALA A 155 0.24 8.07 -5.35
CA ALA A 155 -1.12 8.56 -5.37
C ALA A 155 -1.96 7.46 -6.02
N PRO A 156 -2.83 6.75 -5.28
CA PRO A 156 -3.60 5.71 -5.88
C PRO A 156 -4.65 6.43 -6.71
N ALA A 157 -4.33 6.68 -7.98
CA ALA A 157 -5.25 7.22 -8.98
C ALA A 157 -6.55 6.39 -9.09
N ILE A 158 -6.53 5.20 -8.48
CA ILE A 158 -7.59 4.23 -8.29
C ILE A 158 -8.77 4.79 -7.46
N TYR A 159 -8.57 5.76 -6.53
CA TYR A 159 -9.63 6.26 -5.62
C TYR A 159 -10.18 7.67 -5.91
N LEU A 160 -10.03 8.18 -7.13
CA LEU A 160 -10.45 9.55 -7.49
C LEU A 160 -11.97 9.78 -7.61
N SER A 161 -12.82 8.92 -7.06
CA SER A 161 -14.26 9.21 -6.97
C SER A 161 -14.53 10.06 -5.73
N GLU A 162 -15.01 11.30 -5.92
CA GLU A 162 -15.35 12.23 -4.82
C GLU A 162 -16.42 11.66 -3.86
N ASP A 163 -17.19 10.67 -4.31
CA ASP A 163 -18.23 9.97 -3.54
C ASP A 163 -17.74 8.68 -2.85
N ALA A 164 -16.48 8.29 -3.02
CA ALA A 164 -15.95 7.09 -2.39
C ALA A 164 -15.92 7.24 -0.87
N ARG A 165 -16.62 6.36 -0.16
CA ARG A 165 -16.53 6.25 1.29
C ARG A 165 -15.31 5.40 1.63
N THR A 166 -14.14 6.03 1.73
CA THR A 166 -12.91 5.28 1.95
C THR A 166 -12.61 5.08 3.44
N ARG A 167 -12.10 3.89 3.75
CA ARG A 167 -11.56 3.51 5.05
C ARG A 167 -10.06 3.36 4.94
N LEU A 168 -9.32 4.07 5.78
CA LEU A 168 -7.89 3.90 5.98
C LEU A 168 -7.65 3.06 7.23
N THR A 169 -6.95 1.94 7.07
CA THR A 169 -6.44 1.11 8.16
C THR A 169 -4.93 1.32 8.28
N ILE A 170 -4.49 1.70 9.48
CA ILE A 170 -3.08 1.81 9.85
C ILE A 170 -2.79 0.72 10.86
N GLU A 171 -1.96 -0.25 10.48
CA GLU A 171 -1.54 -1.34 11.34
C GLU A 171 -0.03 -1.27 11.59
N MET A 172 0.37 -1.20 12.86
CA MET A 172 1.77 -1.18 13.27
C MET A 172 2.10 -2.41 14.11
N SER A 173 2.92 -3.30 13.57
CA SER A 173 3.51 -4.43 14.30
C SER A 173 4.90 -4.07 14.84
N PHE A 174 5.59 -5.03 15.45
CA PHE A 174 6.98 -4.84 15.86
C PHE A 174 7.95 -4.60 14.70
N THR A 175 7.64 -5.12 13.51
CA THR A 175 8.56 -5.15 12.37
C THR A 175 8.02 -4.50 11.10
N MET A 176 6.73 -4.15 11.07
CA MET A 176 6.04 -3.68 9.87
C MET A 176 5.02 -2.58 10.20
N LEU A 177 4.94 -1.60 9.30
CA LEU A 177 3.87 -0.62 9.20
C LEU A 177 3.07 -0.91 7.93
N THR A 178 1.79 -1.21 8.07
CA THR A 178 0.87 -1.47 6.98
C THR A 178 -0.14 -0.35 6.87
N LEU A 179 -0.27 0.20 5.67
CA LEU A 179 -1.23 1.25 5.32
C LEU A 179 -2.16 0.71 4.26
N SER A 180 -3.44 0.55 4.58
CA SER A 180 -4.44 -0.01 3.67
C SER A 180 -5.60 0.97 3.48
N LEU A 181 -5.82 1.38 2.24
CA LEU A 181 -6.97 2.19 1.83
C LEU A 181 -7.97 1.27 1.14
N SER A 182 -9.22 1.28 1.58
CA SER A 182 -10.29 0.45 1.00
C SER A 182 -11.52 1.30 0.71
N ASP A 183 -12.22 0.99 -0.38
CA ASP A 183 -13.54 1.55 -0.64
C ASP A 183 -14.62 0.70 0.04
N MET A 184 -15.40 1.29 0.93
CA MET A 184 -16.45 0.56 1.64
C MET A 184 -17.62 0.11 0.75
N GLY A 185 -17.74 0.66 -0.47
CA GLY A 185 -18.76 0.28 -1.44
C GLY A 185 -18.31 -0.80 -2.43
N SER A 186 -17.04 -1.20 -2.43
CA SER A 186 -16.50 -2.16 -3.39
C SER A 186 -15.42 -3.05 -2.77
N MET A 187 -14.82 -3.93 -3.59
CA MET A 187 -13.72 -4.81 -3.16
C MET A 187 -12.35 -4.18 -3.42
N SER A 188 -12.28 -2.93 -3.87
CA SER A 188 -10.99 -2.29 -4.12
C SER A 188 -10.27 -1.99 -2.81
N SER A 189 -8.98 -2.33 -2.81
CA SER A 189 -8.09 -1.93 -1.73
C SER A 189 -6.69 -1.62 -2.28
N PHE A 190 -6.00 -0.69 -1.66
CA PHE A 190 -4.60 -0.37 -1.92
C PHE A 190 -3.83 -0.48 -0.62
N CYS A 191 -2.94 -1.46 -0.56
CA CYS A 191 -2.17 -1.83 0.62
C CYS A 191 -0.68 -1.57 0.38
N VAL A 192 -0.02 -0.96 1.36
CA VAL A 192 1.43 -0.74 1.39
C VAL A 192 2.00 -1.27 2.69
N GLU A 193 2.95 -2.19 2.60
CA GLU A 193 3.64 -2.82 3.73
C GLU A 193 5.10 -2.39 3.81
N LEU A 194 5.46 -1.75 4.92
CA LEU A 194 6.75 -1.14 5.15
C LEU A 194 7.46 -1.81 6.32
N GLY A 195 8.58 -2.47 6.06
CA GLY A 195 9.49 -2.94 7.08
C GLY A 195 10.06 -1.78 7.91
N THR A 196 9.95 -1.88 9.23
CA THR A 196 10.34 -0.82 10.19
C THR A 196 11.77 -0.98 10.71
N GLY A 197 12.51 -1.99 10.25
CA GLY A 197 13.88 -2.28 10.70
C GLY A 197 14.83 -1.09 10.50
N GLY A 198 15.25 -0.49 11.61
CA GLY A 198 16.12 0.69 11.61
C GLY A 198 15.45 2.00 11.19
N ALA A 199 14.12 2.05 11.05
CA ALA A 199 13.38 3.26 10.75
C ALA A 199 13.20 4.12 12.01
N THR A 200 13.39 5.44 11.87
CA THR A 200 13.13 6.40 12.94
C THR A 200 11.63 6.72 13.03
N LYS A 201 11.17 7.27 14.16
CA LYS A 201 9.81 7.81 14.31
C LYS A 201 9.48 8.79 13.17
N ALA A 202 10.42 9.68 12.84
CA ALA A 202 10.24 10.67 11.79
C ALA A 202 10.05 10.04 10.41
N ALA A 203 10.82 8.99 10.08
CA ALA A 203 10.67 8.28 8.81
C ALA A 203 9.31 7.58 8.69
N LEU A 204 8.82 6.97 9.78
CA LEU A 204 7.50 6.32 9.81
C LEU A 204 6.36 7.35 9.69
N ALA A 205 6.45 8.46 10.43
CA ALA A 205 5.50 9.56 10.31
C ALA A 205 5.49 10.15 8.90
N GLN A 206 6.66 10.38 8.29
CA GLN A 206 6.77 10.85 6.90
C GLN A 206 6.16 9.87 5.90
N ALA A 207 6.30 8.55 6.10
CA ALA A 207 5.68 7.56 5.24
C ALA A 207 4.15 7.63 5.31
N ILE A 208 3.57 7.81 6.50
CA ILE A 208 2.12 8.00 6.69
C ILE A 208 1.65 9.31 6.04
N THR A 209 2.37 10.41 6.28
CA THR A 209 2.06 11.71 5.65
C THR A 209 2.11 11.62 4.13
N ALA A 210 3.11 10.94 3.57
CA ALA A 210 3.23 10.76 2.13
C ALA A 210 2.10 9.89 1.56
N PHE A 211 1.72 8.81 2.25
CA PHE A 211 0.56 7.99 1.86
C PHE A 211 -0.76 8.77 1.90
N ALA A 212 -0.94 9.62 2.90
CA ALA A 212 -2.13 10.45 3.06
C ALA A 212 -2.16 11.67 2.12
N HIS A 213 -1.08 11.96 1.39
CA HIS A 213 -0.94 13.19 0.61
C HIS A 213 -1.99 13.30 -0.52
N GLY A 214 -2.35 14.54 -0.87
CA GLY A 214 -3.24 14.84 -1.99
C GLY A 214 -4.70 14.47 -1.72
N SER A 215 -5.34 13.81 -2.68
CA SER A 215 -6.77 13.46 -2.62
C SER A 215 -7.08 12.38 -1.58
N VAL A 216 -6.11 11.57 -1.17
CA VAL A 216 -6.31 10.49 -0.20
C VAL A 216 -6.82 11.05 1.13
N ALA A 217 -6.10 12.00 1.74
CA ALA A 217 -6.50 12.66 2.98
C ALA A 217 -7.95 13.18 2.98
N LEU A 218 -8.39 13.73 1.84
CA LEU A 218 -9.73 14.28 1.67
C LEU A 218 -10.80 13.21 1.40
N SER A 219 -10.41 12.02 0.96
CA SER A 219 -11.33 10.90 0.69
C SER A 219 -11.67 10.10 1.95
N VAL A 220 -10.74 10.00 2.91
CA VAL A 220 -10.91 9.14 4.09
C VAL A 220 -12.09 9.62 4.94
N ARG A 221 -13.01 8.69 5.24
CA ARG A 221 -14.16 8.90 6.14
C ARG A 221 -14.02 8.09 7.42
N GLU A 222 -13.42 6.90 7.33
CA GLU A 222 -13.16 6.04 8.48
C GLU A 222 -11.65 5.81 8.64
N LEU A 223 -11.15 6.01 9.85
CA LEU A 223 -9.76 5.72 10.23
C LEU A 223 -9.75 4.60 11.26
N VAL A 224 -9.09 3.49 10.94
CA VAL A 224 -8.88 2.37 11.86
C VAL A 224 -7.40 2.30 12.21
N VAL A 225 -7.07 2.29 13.49
CA VAL A 225 -5.69 2.18 13.96
C VAL A 225 -5.53 0.97 14.87
N ARG A 226 -4.58 0.12 14.51
CA ARG A 226 -4.12 -1.02 15.30
C ARG A 226 -2.62 -0.91 15.49
N SER A 227 -2.13 -1.09 16.71
CA SER A 227 -0.70 -1.01 16.96
C SER A 227 -0.24 -1.82 18.17
N GLN A 228 0.71 -2.72 17.92
CA GLN A 228 1.48 -3.42 18.96
C GLN A 228 2.52 -2.51 19.63
N ARG A 229 2.71 -1.28 19.13
CA ARG A 229 3.69 -0.31 19.62
C ARG A 229 3.01 0.98 20.10
N ALA A 230 3.60 1.64 21.09
CA ALA A 230 3.11 2.96 21.54
C ALA A 230 3.29 4.03 20.45
N TRP A 231 2.37 4.99 20.38
CA TRP A 231 2.41 6.15 19.46
C TRP A 231 3.80 6.79 19.38
N ALA A 232 4.39 7.08 20.54
CA ALA A 232 5.69 7.74 20.64
C ALA A 232 6.82 7.07 19.83
N SER A 233 6.67 5.78 19.48
CA SER A 233 7.67 5.04 18.70
C SER A 233 7.51 5.15 17.17
N TRP A 234 6.40 5.68 16.67
CA TRP A 234 6.14 5.70 15.22
C TRP A 234 5.35 6.91 14.68
N CYS A 235 4.50 7.55 15.47
CA CYS A 235 3.72 8.70 15.01
C CYS A 235 3.33 9.63 16.16
N ASP A 236 3.01 10.88 15.86
CA ASP A 236 2.34 11.79 16.78
C ASP A 236 0.83 11.78 16.45
N PRO A 237 -0.06 11.40 17.39
CA PRO A 237 -1.48 11.34 17.12
C PRO A 237 -2.07 12.68 16.69
N VAL A 238 -1.57 13.81 17.22
CA VAL A 238 -2.04 15.15 16.81
C VAL A 238 -1.76 15.37 15.33
N GLN A 239 -0.53 15.10 14.91
CA GLN A 239 -0.12 15.25 13.51
C GLN A 239 -0.89 14.30 12.60
N LEU A 240 -1.11 13.06 13.04
CA LEU A 240 -1.89 12.08 12.28
C LEU A 240 -3.31 12.56 12.02
N PHE A 241 -4.01 13.00 13.07
CA PHE A 241 -5.41 13.42 12.96
C PHE A 241 -5.58 14.73 12.18
N ALA A 242 -4.58 15.61 12.20
CA ALA A 242 -4.56 16.79 11.34
C ALA A 242 -4.51 16.45 9.83
N LEU A 243 -4.01 15.26 9.44
CA LEU A 243 -3.98 14.84 8.03
C LEU A 243 -5.35 14.51 7.45
N PHE A 244 -6.36 14.22 8.28
CA PHE A 244 -7.62 13.63 7.80
C PHE A 244 -8.84 14.46 8.18
N PRO A 245 -9.09 15.59 7.48
CA PRO A 245 -10.11 16.55 7.89
C PRO A 245 -11.55 16.00 7.81
N ARG A 246 -11.80 15.02 6.93
CA ARG A 246 -13.13 14.45 6.68
C ARG A 246 -13.40 13.12 7.41
N VAL A 247 -12.50 12.71 8.29
CA VAL A 247 -12.74 11.51 9.11
C VAL A 247 -13.90 11.77 10.06
N ASN A 248 -14.96 10.97 9.93
CA ASN A 248 -16.16 11.02 10.76
C ASN A 248 -16.23 9.86 11.77
N MET A 249 -15.45 8.80 11.55
CA MET A 249 -15.29 7.66 12.45
C MET A 249 -13.81 7.35 12.68
N LEU A 250 -13.40 7.28 13.95
CA LEU A 250 -12.09 6.75 14.36
C LEU A 250 -12.30 5.48 15.19
N GLU A 251 -11.62 4.41 14.81
CA GLU A 251 -11.58 3.15 15.53
C GLU A 251 -10.16 2.87 16.02
N LEU A 252 -10.01 2.63 17.33
CA LEU A 252 -8.78 2.15 17.93
C LEU A 252 -9.04 0.74 18.44
N GLN A 253 -8.18 -0.21 18.08
CA GLN A 253 -8.35 -1.62 18.50
C GLN A 253 -7.55 -1.97 19.76
N ASP A 254 -6.55 -1.16 20.10
CA ASP A 254 -5.65 -1.43 21.22
C ASP A 254 -5.78 -0.37 22.33
N ALA A 255 -5.97 -0.82 23.57
CA ALA A 255 -6.26 0.04 24.73
C ALA A 255 -5.09 0.98 25.08
N ASN A 256 -3.86 0.57 24.81
CA ASN A 256 -2.64 1.36 25.04
C ASN A 256 -2.55 2.61 24.14
N LEU A 257 -3.32 2.68 23.06
CA LEU A 257 -3.35 3.83 22.16
C LEU A 257 -4.34 4.91 22.59
N VAL A 258 -5.34 4.54 23.40
CA VAL A 258 -6.53 5.36 23.62
C VAL A 258 -6.20 6.69 24.29
N SER A 259 -5.44 6.68 25.38
CA SER A 259 -5.17 7.90 26.16
C SER A 259 -4.52 9.00 25.30
N SER A 260 -3.43 8.67 24.60
CA SER A 260 -2.73 9.62 23.74
C SER A 260 -3.55 10.02 22.52
N ALA A 261 -4.39 9.13 22.00
CA ALA A 261 -5.29 9.46 20.90
C ALA A 261 -6.39 10.43 21.33
N VAL A 262 -7.00 10.22 22.51
CA VAL A 262 -8.01 11.13 23.06
C VAL A 262 -7.40 12.52 23.30
N ASP A 263 -6.20 12.60 23.87
CA ASP A 263 -5.51 13.89 24.00
C ASP A 263 -5.14 14.50 22.64
N GLY A 264 -4.76 13.67 21.67
CA GLY A 264 -4.43 14.11 20.32
C GLY A 264 -5.60 14.73 19.54
N LEU A 265 -6.85 14.47 19.97
CA LEU A 265 -8.07 15.05 19.40
C LEU A 265 -8.46 16.40 20.02
N ARG A 266 -7.75 16.86 21.03
CA ARG A 266 -8.02 18.14 21.69
C ARG A 266 -7.75 19.30 20.71
N PRO A 267 -8.64 20.31 20.64
CA PRO A 267 -8.37 21.52 19.86
C PRO A 267 -7.03 22.15 20.26
N LEU A 268 -6.26 22.59 19.26
CA LEU A 268 -5.02 23.32 19.49
C LEU A 268 -5.35 24.79 19.67
N THR A 269 -4.93 25.36 20.80
CA THR A 269 -5.14 26.78 21.12
C THR A 269 -3.81 27.52 21.18
N ALA A 270 -3.71 28.66 20.50
CA ALA A 270 -2.62 29.61 20.66
C ALA A 270 -3.20 30.95 21.11
N GLU A 271 -2.62 31.53 22.16
CA GLU A 271 -3.04 32.84 22.71
C GLU A 271 -4.54 32.93 23.10
N GLY A 272 -5.18 31.78 23.37
CA GLY A 272 -6.60 31.70 23.72
C GLY A 272 -7.55 31.58 22.52
N GLU A 273 -7.03 31.64 21.29
CA GLU A 273 -7.78 31.36 20.06
C GLU A 273 -7.55 29.93 19.60
N VAL A 274 -8.59 29.32 19.04
CA VAL A 274 -8.53 27.98 18.45
C VAL A 274 -7.81 28.09 17.11
N VAL A 275 -6.64 27.46 17.02
CA VAL A 275 -5.82 27.45 15.80
C VAL A 275 -6.25 26.34 14.87
N ASP A 276 -6.53 25.16 15.42
CA ASP A 276 -6.87 23.98 14.65
C ASP A 276 -7.66 22.97 15.48
N VAL A 277 -8.52 22.20 14.81
CA VAL A 277 -9.30 21.12 15.42
C VAL A 277 -9.01 19.83 14.63
N PRO A 278 -8.21 18.89 15.19
CA PRO A 278 -7.90 17.64 14.51
C PRO A 278 -9.16 16.84 14.19
N CYS A 279 -9.25 16.27 12.97
CA CYS A 279 -10.46 15.61 12.43
C CYS A 279 -11.76 16.38 12.77
N PRO A 280 -12.02 17.56 12.19
CA PRO A 280 -13.14 18.42 12.57
C PRO A 280 -14.51 17.76 12.36
N GLU A 281 -14.64 16.81 11.42
CA GLU A 281 -15.89 16.07 11.17
C GLU A 281 -16.10 14.84 12.07
N LEU A 282 -15.14 14.53 12.95
CA LEU A 282 -15.18 13.31 13.77
C LEU A 282 -16.35 13.33 14.75
N ALA A 283 -17.26 12.37 14.56
CA ALA A 283 -18.47 12.22 15.38
C ALA A 283 -18.51 10.88 16.14
N THR A 284 -17.86 9.83 15.62
CA THR A 284 -17.93 8.48 16.19
C THR A 284 -16.54 8.00 16.60
N LEU A 285 -16.42 7.53 17.84
CA LEU A 285 -15.26 6.82 18.35
C LEU A 285 -15.62 5.38 18.68
N ARG A 286 -14.90 4.43 18.09
CA ARG A 286 -14.94 3.02 18.47
C ARG A 286 -13.66 2.70 19.23
N LEU A 287 -13.83 2.39 20.51
CA LEU A 287 -12.73 2.20 21.44
C LEU A 287 -12.88 0.84 22.13
N PRO A 288 -11.78 0.23 22.56
CA PRO A 288 -11.83 -0.93 23.45
C PRO A 288 -12.40 -0.50 24.81
N PHE A 289 -12.60 -1.46 25.71
CA PHE A 289 -13.13 -1.19 27.04
C PHE A 289 -12.34 -0.07 27.76
N LEU A 290 -13.06 0.94 28.26
CA LEU A 290 -12.47 2.13 28.87
C LEU A 290 -12.62 2.11 30.38
N GLY A 291 -11.53 2.44 31.09
CA GLY A 291 -11.59 2.78 32.50
C GLY A 291 -12.30 4.13 32.75
N PRO A 292 -12.76 4.39 33.99
CA PRO A 292 -13.52 5.59 34.33
C PRO A 292 -12.76 6.90 34.08
N GLU A 293 -11.43 6.90 34.27
CA GLU A 293 -10.58 8.07 34.03
C GLU A 293 -10.56 8.46 32.54
N LEU A 294 -10.41 7.48 31.64
CA LEU A 294 -10.46 7.70 30.20
C LEU A 294 -11.84 8.17 29.74
N VAL A 295 -12.91 7.69 30.37
CA VAL A 295 -14.27 8.18 30.10
C VAL A 295 -14.42 9.65 30.50
N GLN A 296 -13.86 10.07 31.63
CA GLN A 296 -13.87 11.48 32.04
C GLN A 296 -13.03 12.35 31.09
N GLN A 297 -11.83 11.88 30.73
CA GLN A 297 -10.96 12.55 29.76
C GLN A 297 -11.67 12.74 28.42
N LEU A 298 -12.32 11.70 27.91
CA LEU A 298 -13.08 11.74 26.67
C LEU A 298 -14.24 12.75 26.73
N LYS A 299 -14.96 12.80 27.86
CA LYS A 299 -16.03 13.80 28.07
C LYS A 299 -15.48 15.22 28.06
N SER A 300 -14.32 15.44 28.67
CA SER A 300 -13.63 16.74 28.64
C SER A 300 -13.27 17.13 27.21
N VAL A 301 -12.55 16.27 26.49
CA VAL A 301 -12.14 16.54 25.09
C VAL A 301 -13.36 16.73 24.18
N SER A 302 -14.42 15.94 24.35
CA SER A 302 -15.65 16.11 23.58
C SER A 302 -16.32 17.46 23.84
N LYS A 303 -16.23 17.99 25.07
CA LYS A 303 -16.77 19.31 25.40
C LYS A 303 -15.92 20.41 24.76
N ASP A 304 -14.60 20.31 24.85
CA ASP A 304 -13.66 21.26 24.25
C ASP A 304 -13.85 21.34 22.73
N ARG A 305 -14.01 20.19 22.07
CA ARG A 305 -14.33 20.11 20.63
C ARG A 305 -15.67 20.74 20.29
N ALA A 306 -16.71 20.47 21.08
CA ALA A 306 -18.02 21.06 20.87
C ALA A 306 -18.03 22.59 20.99
N SER A 307 -17.23 23.15 21.92
CA SER A 307 -17.07 24.62 22.01
C SER A 307 -16.37 25.24 20.79
N CYS A 308 -15.66 24.43 19.99
CA CYS A 308 -15.03 24.86 18.75
C CYS A 308 -15.91 24.61 17.51
N GLY A 309 -17.17 24.21 17.69
CA GLY A 309 -18.09 23.90 16.59
C GLY A 309 -17.95 22.51 15.98
N ALA A 310 -17.08 21.65 16.52
CA ALA A 310 -16.94 20.26 16.07
C ALA A 310 -18.02 19.35 16.70
N PRO A 311 -18.33 18.19 16.09
CA PRO A 311 -19.31 17.26 16.61
C PRO A 311 -18.95 16.72 18.01
N VAL A 312 -19.98 16.48 18.83
CA VAL A 312 -19.85 15.75 20.09
C VAL A 312 -19.51 14.30 19.79
N LEU A 313 -18.47 13.79 20.46
CA LEU A 313 -17.96 12.44 20.25
C LEU A 313 -18.89 11.40 20.88
N LYS A 314 -19.39 10.47 20.06
CA LYS A 314 -20.14 9.30 20.51
C LYS A 314 -19.19 8.12 20.66
N ALA A 315 -19.03 7.63 21.89
CA ALA A 315 -18.27 6.40 22.15
C ALA A 315 -19.18 5.18 21.96
N GLY A 316 -18.87 4.34 20.98
CA GLY A 316 -19.43 2.99 20.88
C GLY A 316 -18.49 1.98 21.53
N HIS A 317 -19.03 1.04 22.32
CA HIS A 317 -18.27 -0.14 22.72
C HIS A 317 -18.18 -1.11 21.55
N GLN A 318 -16.97 -1.59 21.27
CA GLN A 318 -16.81 -2.77 20.42
C GLN A 318 -17.33 -4.01 21.16
N GLU A 319 -18.30 -4.70 20.56
CA GLU A 319 -18.45 -6.13 20.84
C GLU A 319 -17.21 -6.86 20.31
N PRO A 320 -16.68 -7.88 21.01
CA PRO A 320 -15.52 -8.61 20.56
C PRO A 320 -15.83 -9.28 19.21
N GLN A 321 -15.30 -8.72 18.12
CA GLN A 321 -15.31 -9.39 16.83
C GLN A 321 -14.30 -10.54 16.89
N THR A 322 -14.79 -11.77 16.83
CA THR A 322 -13.97 -12.95 16.55
C THR A 322 -13.19 -12.69 15.27
N LEU A 323 -11.86 -12.72 15.38
CA LEU A 323 -10.94 -12.82 14.25
C LEU A 323 -11.42 -13.96 13.34
N VAL A 324 -12.06 -13.62 12.23
CA VAL A 324 -12.18 -14.55 11.11
C VAL A 324 -10.85 -14.45 10.40
N ASP A 325 -9.96 -15.41 10.68
CA ASP A 325 -8.81 -15.70 9.83
C ASP A 325 -9.35 -15.91 8.41
N VAL A 326 -9.18 -14.91 7.54
CA VAL A 326 -9.16 -15.15 6.10
C VAL A 326 -7.77 -15.73 5.79
N ALA A 327 -7.51 -16.91 6.33
CA ALA A 327 -6.57 -17.82 5.73
C ALA A 327 -7.28 -18.39 4.50
N GLY A 328 -6.79 -18.01 3.32
CA GLY A 328 -7.19 -18.62 2.06
C GLY A 328 -7.14 -20.13 2.18
N GLY A 329 -8.31 -20.75 2.07
CA GLY A 329 -8.48 -22.20 2.06
C GLY A 329 -8.95 -22.62 0.67
N ILE A 330 -8.00 -23.25 -0.03
CA ILE A 330 -8.10 -24.04 -1.27
C ILE A 330 -8.30 -23.25 -2.56
#